data_AF-A0A538L6K4-F1
#
_entry.id   AF-A0A538L6K4-F1
#
_cell.length_a   1.000
_cell.length_b   1.000
_cell.length_c   1.000
_cell.angle_alpha   90.00
_cell.angle_beta   90.00
_cell.angle_gamma   90.00
#
_symmetry.space_group_name_H-M   'P 1'
#
loop_
_entity.id
_entity.type
_entity.pdbx_description
1 polymer ?
#
loop_
_entity_poly.entity_id
_entity_poly.type
_entity_poly.pdbx_seq_one_letter_code
_entity_poly.pdbx_strand_id
1 'polypeptide(L)'
;AILITHGHWDHLGGVADLAEGTGAPVYMPEGERDRLERFPEFAPAGAPGRAHTIDHLLHGGEALELAGIAFECVAIPGHSPAHVAFHADGCLFSGDLLFAGSVGRVDLPGADWDTLLASVRTLTER
;
A
#
# COMPACT_ATOMS: atom_id res chain seq x y z
N ALA A 1 0.81 -14.29 3.20
CA ALA A 1 1.18 -13.16 2.32
C ALA A 1 1.20 -11.89 3.15
N ILE A 2 2.03 -10.92 2.78
CA ILE A 2 2.06 -9.58 3.36
C ILE A 2 1.65 -8.63 2.24
N LEU A 3 0.52 -7.94 2.41
CA LEU A 3 -0.03 -7.02 1.42
C LEU A 3 0.24 -5.58 1.86
N ILE A 4 0.95 -4.81 1.04
CA ILE A 4 1.30 -3.42 1.30
C ILE A 4 0.48 -2.51 0.39
N THR A 5 -0.22 -1.55 0.97
CA THR A 5 -1.07 -0.59 0.23
C THR A 5 -0.24 0.50 -0.44
N HIS A 6 0.73 1.07 0.28
CA HIS A 6 1.62 2.13 -0.23
C HIS A 6 2.93 2.19 0.56
N GLY A 7 3.87 3.01 0.07
CA GLY A 7 5.25 3.03 0.53
C GLY A 7 5.59 4.03 1.64
N HIS A 8 4.64 4.49 2.45
CA HIS A 8 4.99 5.31 3.61
C HIS A 8 5.64 4.48 4.71
N TRP A 9 6.66 5.05 5.36
CA TRP A 9 7.54 4.32 6.28
C TRP A 9 6.79 3.68 7.45
N ASP A 10 5.69 4.30 7.89
CA ASP A 10 4.83 3.82 8.98
C ASP A 10 3.98 2.59 8.59
N HIS A 11 3.92 2.26 7.29
CA HIS A 11 3.34 1.00 6.78
C HIS A 11 4.40 -0.08 6.52
N LEU A 12 5.69 0.28 6.56
CA LEU A 12 6.79 -0.60 6.12
C LEU A 12 7.68 -1.11 7.26
N GLY A 13 7.70 -0.43 8.41
CA GLY A 13 8.68 -0.68 9.48
C GLY A 13 8.74 -2.13 9.99
N GLY A 14 7.62 -2.87 9.93
CA GLY A 14 7.55 -4.28 10.37
C GLY A 14 7.69 -5.32 9.26
N VAL A 15 7.78 -4.92 7.99
CA VAL A 15 7.66 -5.84 6.84
C VAL A 15 8.76 -6.89 6.84
N ALA A 16 10.02 -6.47 6.99
CA ALA A 16 11.16 -7.36 6.90
C ALA A 16 11.13 -8.45 7.99
N ASP A 17 10.84 -8.06 9.23
CA ASP A 17 10.80 -8.99 10.36
C ASP A 17 9.59 -9.93 10.27
N LEU A 18 8.44 -9.44 9.79
CA LEU A 18 7.26 -10.27 9.55
C LEU A 18 7.48 -11.27 8.43
N ALA A 19 8.10 -10.86 7.32
CA ALA A 19 8.39 -11.72 6.18
C ALA A 19 9.36 -12.84 6.57
N GLU A 20 10.47 -12.51 7.24
CA GLU A 20 11.44 -13.51 7.70
C GLU A 20 10.88 -14.43 8.79
N GLY A 21 10.09 -13.88 9.72
CA GLY A 21 9.51 -14.65 10.82
C GLY A 21 8.42 -15.62 10.38
N THR A 22 7.75 -15.36 9.26
CA THR A 22 6.60 -16.17 8.78
C THR A 22 6.87 -16.92 7.47
N GLY A 23 7.88 -16.51 6.69
CA GLY A 23 8.09 -16.97 5.32
C GLY A 23 7.02 -16.50 4.34
N ALA A 24 6.21 -15.51 4.71
CA ALA A 24 5.14 -14.99 3.86
C ALA A 24 5.69 -14.11 2.74
N PRO A 25 5.26 -14.30 1.48
CA PRO A 25 5.68 -13.44 0.37
C PRO A 25 5.11 -12.03 0.52
N VAL A 26 5.91 -11.03 0.14
CA VAL A 26 5.61 -9.60 0.20
C VAL A 26 5.09 -9.09 -1.15
N TYR A 27 3.93 -8.44 -1.11
CA TYR A 27 3.27 -7.79 -2.24
C TYR A 27 3.26 -6.29 -2.02
N MET A 28 3.65 -5.52 -3.03
CA MET A 28 3.74 -4.06 -2.94
C MET A 28 3.46 -3.40 -4.29
N PRO A 29 2.85 -2.20 -4.34
CA PRO A 29 2.75 -1.45 -5.59
C PRO A 29 4.14 -1.13 -6.18
N GLU A 30 4.30 -1.40 -7.47
CA GLU A 30 5.58 -1.25 -8.18
C GLU A 30 6.15 0.15 -8.06
N GLY A 31 5.31 1.18 -8.20
CA GLY A 31 5.71 2.58 -8.15
C GLY A 31 6.24 3.06 -6.80
N GLU A 32 6.17 2.22 -5.76
CA GLU A 32 6.68 2.52 -4.41
C GLU A 32 7.81 1.57 -3.99
N ARG A 33 8.27 0.65 -4.86
CA ARG A 33 9.29 -0.38 -4.56
C ARG A 33 10.48 0.16 -3.77
N ASP A 34 11.03 1.29 -4.22
CA ASP A 34 12.19 1.93 -3.62
C ASP A 34 11.99 2.24 -2.12
N ARG A 35 10.76 2.53 -1.70
CA ARG A 35 10.43 2.87 -0.31
C ARG A 35 10.73 1.72 0.65
N LEU A 36 10.61 0.48 0.19
CA LEU A 36 10.92 -0.70 0.99
C LEU A 36 12.33 -1.22 0.69
N GLU A 37 12.76 -1.30 -0.57
CA GLU A 37 14.11 -1.81 -0.89
C GLU A 37 15.23 -0.88 -0.42
N ARG A 38 14.93 0.40 -0.24
CA ARG A 38 15.84 1.44 0.27
C ARG A 38 15.26 2.13 1.50
N PHE A 39 14.54 1.39 2.35
CA PHE A 39 13.81 1.92 3.51
C PHE A 39 14.57 2.97 4.35
N PRO A 40 15.86 2.78 4.72
CA PRO A 40 16.58 3.78 5.51
C PRO A 40 16.74 5.15 4.86
N GLU A 41 16.58 5.26 3.54
CA GLU A 41 16.65 6.53 2.80
C GLU A 41 15.33 7.32 2.85
N PHE A 42 14.21 6.63 3.10
CA PHE A 42 12.86 7.18 3.05
C PHE A 42 12.18 7.24 4.43
N ALA A 43 12.74 6.55 5.42
CA ALA A 43 12.25 6.57 6.79
C ALA A 43 12.92 7.70 7.61
N PRO A 44 12.21 8.30 8.59
CA PRO A 44 12.83 9.21 9.54
C PRO A 44 14.01 8.56 10.28
N ALA A 45 15.02 9.37 10.64
CA ALA A 45 16.15 8.88 11.41
C ALA A 45 15.69 8.24 12.73
N GLY A 46 16.11 6.99 12.97
CA GLY A 46 15.75 6.22 14.15
C GLY A 46 14.38 5.52 14.07
N ALA A 47 13.65 5.64 12.97
CA ALA A 47 12.45 4.83 12.75
C ALA A 47 12.82 3.34 12.67
N PRO A 48 12.05 2.45 13.33
CA PRO A 48 12.29 1.01 13.25
C PRO A 48 11.95 0.50 11.84
N GLY A 49 12.73 -0.46 11.38
CA GLY A 49 12.55 -1.10 10.09
C GLY A 49 13.85 -1.16 9.29
N ARG A 50 13.81 -1.95 8.22
CA ARG A 50 14.95 -2.21 7.35
C ARG A 50 14.48 -2.57 5.97
N ALA A 51 15.41 -2.49 5.02
CA ALA A 51 15.13 -2.87 3.65
C ALA A 51 14.72 -4.33 3.55
N HIS A 52 13.83 -4.62 2.60
CA HIS A 52 13.40 -5.97 2.26
C HIS A 52 13.12 -6.08 0.76
N THR A 53 13.35 -7.25 0.19
CA THR A 53 13.08 -7.52 -1.24
C THR A 53 11.60 -7.82 -1.43
N ILE A 54 10.98 -7.23 -2.45
CA ILE A 54 9.58 -7.49 -2.78
C ILE A 54 9.48 -8.73 -3.68
N ASP A 55 8.63 -9.68 -3.30
CA ASP A 55 8.39 -10.90 -4.07
C ASP A 55 7.43 -10.66 -5.25
N HIS A 56 6.42 -9.81 -5.04
CA HIS A 56 5.37 -9.54 -6.02
C HIS A 56 5.08 -8.04 -6.14
N LEU A 57 5.24 -7.51 -7.34
CA LEU A 57 4.90 -6.11 -7.65
C LEU A 57 3.47 -6.03 -8.17
N LEU A 58 2.76 -4.99 -7.75
CA LEU A 58 1.36 -4.72 -8.12
C LEU A 58 1.25 -3.41 -8.91
N HIS A 59 0.29 -3.35 -9.83
CA HIS A 59 -0.03 -2.18 -10.65
C HIS A 59 -1.46 -1.68 -10.41
N GLY A 60 -2.30 -2.46 -9.72
CA GLY A 60 -3.72 -2.17 -9.52
C GLY A 60 -4.57 -2.73 -10.66
N GLY A 61 -5.54 -3.56 -10.29
CA GLY A 61 -6.39 -4.34 -11.20
C GLY A 61 -6.14 -5.85 -11.13
N GLU A 62 -5.16 -6.31 -10.34
CA GLU A 62 -4.91 -7.73 -10.14
C GLU A 62 -6.03 -8.42 -9.34
N ALA A 63 -6.35 -9.65 -9.73
CA ALA A 63 -7.06 -10.59 -8.88
C ALA A 63 -6.05 -11.52 -8.20
N LEU A 64 -6.06 -11.56 -6.87
CA LEU A 64 -5.11 -12.32 -6.06
C LEU A 64 -5.86 -13.39 -5.26
N GLU A 65 -5.40 -14.64 -5.33
CA GLU A 65 -5.91 -15.72 -4.48
C GLU A 65 -4.87 -15.99 -3.38
N LEU A 66 -5.13 -15.51 -2.15
CA LEU A 66 -4.17 -15.55 -1.05
C LEU A 66 -4.80 -16.16 0.18
N ALA A 67 -4.19 -17.23 0.71
CA ALA A 67 -4.69 -17.95 1.88
C ALA A 67 -6.15 -18.41 1.76
N GLY A 68 -6.62 -18.69 0.53
CA GLY A 68 -8.01 -19.08 0.25
C GLY A 68 -9.01 -17.92 0.22
N ILE A 69 -8.52 -16.68 0.15
CA ILE A 69 -9.32 -15.46 0.03
C ILE A 69 -9.04 -14.83 -1.34
N ALA A 70 -10.10 -14.48 -2.05
CA ALA A 70 -10.02 -13.75 -3.31
C ALA A 70 -9.98 -12.24 -3.02
N PHE A 71 -8.88 -11.59 -3.39
CA PHE A 71 -8.71 -10.15 -3.30
C PHE A 71 -8.72 -9.52 -4.69
N GLU A 72 -9.41 -8.38 -4.80
CA GLU A 72 -9.21 -7.43 -5.89
C GLU A 72 -8.24 -6.35 -5.43
N CYS A 73 -7.11 -6.20 -6.13
CA CYS A 73 -6.20 -5.08 -5.97
C CYS A 73 -6.74 -3.90 -6.79
N VAL A 74 -6.94 -2.73 -6.17
CA VAL A 74 -7.54 -1.56 -6.82
C VAL A 74 -6.58 -0.39 -6.73
N ALA A 75 -6.17 0.17 -7.88
CA ALA A 75 -5.40 1.42 -7.89
C ALA A 75 -6.23 2.58 -7.33
N ILE A 76 -5.69 3.24 -6.32
CA ILE A 76 -6.30 4.38 -5.62
C ILE A 76 -5.27 5.47 -5.33
N PRO A 77 -4.56 5.99 -6.35
CA PRO A 77 -3.52 6.99 -6.15
C PRO A 77 -4.09 8.28 -5.55
N GLY A 78 -3.20 9.11 -5.01
CA GLY A 78 -3.54 10.45 -4.53
C GLY A 78 -2.92 10.77 -3.18
N HIS A 79 -3.06 9.87 -2.19
CA HIS A 79 -2.26 9.97 -0.95
C HIS A 79 -0.78 9.64 -1.21
N SER A 80 -0.55 8.67 -2.09
CA SER A 80 0.74 8.33 -2.65
C SER A 80 0.56 8.00 -4.14
N PRO A 81 1.61 8.11 -4.97
CA PRO A 81 1.50 8.02 -6.43
C PRO A 81 1.07 6.65 -6.97
N ALA A 82 1.37 5.56 -6.26
CA ALA A 82 0.98 4.20 -6.67
C ALA A 82 0.20 3.45 -5.58
N HIS A 83 -0.51 4.17 -4.71
CA HIS A 83 -1.33 3.58 -3.67
C HIS A 83 -2.36 2.59 -4.24
N VAL A 84 -2.46 1.41 -3.63
CA VAL A 84 -3.48 0.40 -3.92
C VAL A 84 -4.31 0.06 -2.67
N ALA A 85 -5.56 -0.33 -2.89
CA ALA A 85 -6.43 -0.94 -1.90
C ALA A 85 -6.62 -2.42 -2.21
N PHE A 86 -6.99 -3.18 -1.20
CA PHE A 86 -7.39 -4.58 -1.35
C PHE A 86 -8.85 -4.73 -0.96
N HIS A 87 -9.68 -5.23 -1.88
CA HIS A 87 -11.08 -5.51 -1.64
C HIS A 87 -11.30 -7.03 -1.58
N ALA A 88 -11.93 -7.51 -0.51
CA ALA A 88 -12.31 -8.92 -0.37
C ALA A 88 -13.55 -9.01 0.53
N ASP A 89 -14.51 -9.86 0.17
CA ASP A 89 -15.68 -10.20 0.98
C ASP A 89 -16.45 -8.97 1.52
N GLY A 90 -16.62 -7.93 0.69
CA GLY A 90 -17.32 -6.69 1.06
C GLY A 90 -16.53 -5.79 2.03
N CYS A 91 -15.27 -6.12 2.30
CA CYS A 91 -14.35 -5.33 3.11
C CYS A 91 -13.28 -4.67 2.22
N LEU A 92 -12.99 -3.40 2.47
CA LEU A 92 -11.95 -2.66 1.78
C LEU A 92 -10.81 -2.31 2.74
N PHE A 93 -9.61 -2.78 2.44
CA PHE A 93 -8.37 -2.33 3.06
C PHE A 93 -7.82 -1.15 2.24
N SER A 94 -8.27 0.06 2.56
CA SER A 94 -8.05 1.28 1.76
C SER A 94 -6.68 1.93 1.94
N GLY A 95 -5.85 1.40 2.83
CA GLY A 95 -4.72 2.15 3.38
C GLY A 95 -5.17 3.53 3.87
N ASP A 96 -4.38 4.55 3.58
CA ASP A 96 -4.59 5.92 4.05
C ASP A 96 -5.47 6.75 3.10
N LEU A 97 -6.25 6.14 2.20
CA LEU A 97 -7.16 6.88 1.34
C LEU A 97 -8.34 7.44 2.13
N LEU A 98 -8.97 6.58 2.95
CA LEU A 98 -10.19 6.88 3.69
C LEU A 98 -9.95 6.74 5.19
N PHE A 99 -10.46 7.71 5.94
CA PHE A 99 -10.57 7.67 7.38
C PHE A 99 -12.01 7.97 7.81
N ALA A 100 -12.33 7.70 9.07
CA ALA A 100 -13.64 8.03 9.62
C ALA A 100 -13.87 9.56 9.61
N GLY A 101 -14.61 10.04 8.61
CA GLY A 101 -14.93 11.46 8.43
C GLY A 101 -13.83 12.29 7.75
N SER A 102 -12.79 11.66 7.19
CA SER A 102 -11.72 12.36 6.48
C SER A 102 -11.00 11.47 5.46
N VAL A 103 -9.93 11.99 4.86
CA VAL A 103 -9.12 11.32 3.84
C VAL A 103 -7.63 11.48 4.14
N GLY A 104 -6.82 10.72 3.40
CA GLY A 104 -5.36 10.85 3.35
C GLY A 104 -4.86 12.27 3.13
N ARG A 105 -3.68 12.55 3.69
CA ARG A 105 -2.95 13.78 3.40
C ARG A 105 -2.47 13.81 1.94
N VAL A 106 -2.35 15.02 1.39
CA VAL A 106 -1.95 15.24 -0.01
C VAL A 106 -0.81 16.26 -0.16
N ASP A 107 -0.15 16.59 0.95
CA ASP A 107 0.95 17.56 1.00
C ASP A 107 2.34 16.89 0.95
N LEU A 108 2.39 15.57 0.77
CA LEU A 108 3.63 14.81 0.64
C LEU A 108 4.09 14.72 -0.83
N PRO A 109 5.39 14.51 -1.09
CA PRO A 109 5.89 14.39 -2.47
C PRO A 109 5.17 13.29 -3.26
N GLY A 110 4.60 13.66 -4.41
CA GLY A 110 3.86 12.76 -5.30
C GLY A 110 2.39 12.57 -4.94
N ALA A 111 1.92 13.15 -3.82
CA ALA A 111 0.51 13.17 -3.46
C ALA A 111 -0.23 14.30 -4.21
N ASP A 112 -1.50 14.11 -4.49
CA ASP A 112 -2.34 15.04 -5.26
C ASP A 112 -3.81 14.97 -4.86
N TRP A 113 -4.44 16.13 -4.63
CA TRP A 113 -5.82 16.23 -4.15
C TRP A 113 -6.85 15.78 -5.16
N ASP A 114 -6.72 16.22 -6.41
CA ASP A 114 -7.71 15.91 -7.45
C ASP A 114 -7.67 14.42 -7.81
N THR A 115 -6.47 13.84 -7.83
CA THR A 115 -6.24 12.40 -7.98
C THR A 115 -6.82 11.62 -6.81
N LEU A 116 -6.60 12.04 -5.56
CA LEU A 116 -7.19 11.39 -4.39
C LEU A 116 -8.72 11.40 -4.47
N LEU A 117 -9.32 12.54 -4.82
CA LEU A 117 -10.76 12.68 -4.92
C LEU A 117 -11.34 11.82 -6.05
N ALA A 118 -10.62 11.69 -7.17
CA ALA A 118 -10.99 10.77 -8.23
C ALA A 118 -10.99 9.31 -7.74
N SER A 119 -9.96 8.89 -7.00
CA SER A 119 -9.88 7.55 -6.39
C SER A 119 -11.00 7.28 -5.39
N VAL A 120 -11.42 8.27 -4.61
CA VAL A 120 -12.59 8.13 -3.72
C VAL A 120 -13.87 7.92 -4.52
N ARG A 121 -14.08 8.67 -5.62
CA ARG A 121 -15.27 8.53 -6.47
C ARG A 121 -15.36 7.16 -7.12
N THR A 122 -14.26 6.64 -7.66
CA THR A 122 -14.26 5.32 -8.30
C THR A 122 -14.63 4.20 -7.32
N LEU A 123 -14.29 4.33 -6.04
CA LEU A 123 -14.71 3.36 -5.01
C LEU A 123 -16.21 3.44 -4.70
N THR A 124 -16.84 4.60 -4.81
CA THR A 124 -18.29 4.75 -4.56
C THR A 124 -19.17 4.24 -5.70
N GLU A 125 -18.60 4.06 -6.89
CA GLU A 125 -19.30 3.60 -8.10
C GLU A 125 -19.21 2.08 -8.31
N ARG A 126 -18.49 1.38 -7.42
CA ARG A 126 -18.32 -0.08 -7.41
C ARG A 126 -19.39 -0.76 -6.55
#